data_AF-A0A3L7RYH1-F1
#
_entry.id   AF-A0A3L7RYH1-F1
#
_cell.length_a   1.000
_cell.length_b   1.000
_cell.length_c   1.000
_cell.angle_alpha   90.00
_cell.angle_beta   90.00
_cell.angle_gamma   90.00
#
_symmetry.space_group_name_H-M   'P 1'
#
loop_
_entity.id
_entity.type
_entity.pdbx_description
1 polymer ?
#
loop_
_entity_poly.entity_id
_entity_poly.type
_entity_poly.pdbx_seq_one_letter_code
_entity_poly.pdbx_strand_id
1 'polypeptide(L)'
;MAGFGIFRTYQKASMVALAILAMLAFFVLPPLLQYGGQAATVADSPVAKWSGGELREKGLDRAVTMKLVLNRFLAEASMAAGRDPAQAPRYPADEQAVVRTMLLAEEATKNGIVVSDAAINDYLAKLTSGQVPADEFDRIMKGLRAGGAGVSQHDLFEALRHELLAQNMLILLQRGFSGDPPGLRWDYFRRLTQSATAEVVPVDVRSFGDQIKLPAVATLRTFFDEHKEELPDPRSVKPGFREPHRAQVEYLVAKRGLFVDEISKEITDDEISEYYEKNKTTQFRVRPGTAPAAPPAAEAKGVAETPAEGTPPAAEPAPATEPAPATEPAPATEAPAAPTEPAAPAEGT
;
A
#
# COMPACT_ATOMS: atom_id res chain seq x y z
N MET A 1 31.28 -42.92 -56.97
CA MET A 1 29.89 -42.43 -57.06
C MET A 1 29.28 -42.90 -58.38
N ALA A 2 28.68 -44.08 -58.41
CA ALA A 2 27.93 -44.59 -59.55
C ALA A 2 26.44 -44.36 -59.27
N GLY A 3 25.82 -43.39 -59.94
CA GLY A 3 24.42 -43.01 -59.64
C GLY A 3 23.60 -42.38 -60.76
N PHE A 4 24.15 -42.22 -61.98
CA PHE A 4 23.46 -41.52 -63.06
C PHE A 4 23.18 -42.36 -64.33
N GLY A 5 23.58 -43.64 -64.35
CA GLY A 5 23.34 -44.52 -65.50
C GLY A 5 21.89 -45.01 -65.64
N ILE A 6 21.20 -45.22 -64.50
CA ILE A 6 19.85 -45.79 -64.46
C ILE A 6 18.80 -44.81 -65.02
N PHE A 7 19.03 -43.50 -64.90
CA PHE A 7 18.12 -42.46 -65.38
C PHE A 7 18.04 -42.36 -66.91
N ARG A 8 19.11 -42.69 -67.65
CA ARG A 8 19.07 -42.67 -69.13
C ARG A 8 18.32 -43.87 -69.71
N THR A 9 18.40 -45.03 -69.07
CA THR A 9 17.76 -46.27 -69.59
C THR A 9 16.24 -46.24 -69.42
N TYR A 10 15.73 -45.57 -68.38
CA TYR A 10 14.30 -45.48 -68.08
C TYR A 10 13.73 -44.05 -68.18
N GLN A 11 14.35 -43.18 -68.98
CA GLN A 11 13.98 -41.77 -69.10
C GLN A 11 12.50 -41.56 -69.50
N LYS A 12 11.98 -42.41 -70.38
CA LYS A 12 10.55 -42.35 -70.78
C LYS A 12 9.62 -42.83 -69.66
N ALA A 13 9.98 -43.91 -68.96
CA ALA A 13 9.16 -44.45 -67.87
C ALA A 13 9.15 -43.54 -66.64
N SER A 14 10.28 -42.89 -66.33
CA SER A 14 10.38 -41.89 -65.25
C SER A 14 9.62 -40.60 -65.56
N MET A 15 9.66 -40.12 -66.82
CA MET A 15 8.83 -38.99 -67.27
C MET A 15 7.32 -39.29 -67.13
N VAL A 16 6.89 -40.49 -67.53
CA VAL A 16 5.48 -40.90 -67.41
C VAL A 16 5.08 -41.05 -65.93
N ALA A 17 5.92 -41.66 -65.10
CA ALA A 17 5.66 -41.77 -63.66
C ALA A 17 5.57 -40.40 -62.99
N LEU A 18 6.45 -39.46 -63.36
CA LEU A 18 6.43 -38.10 -62.82
C LEU A 18 5.22 -37.30 -63.30
N ALA A 19 4.79 -37.48 -64.55
CA ALA A 19 3.56 -36.86 -65.07
C ALA A 19 2.30 -37.39 -64.37
N ILE A 20 2.22 -38.70 -64.11
CA ILE A 20 1.12 -39.32 -63.35
C ILE A 20 1.12 -38.83 -61.90
N LEU A 21 2.30 -38.74 -61.27
CA LEU A 21 2.44 -38.23 -59.91
C LEU A 21 2.07 -36.73 -59.83
N ALA A 22 2.43 -35.93 -60.84
CA ALA A 22 2.02 -34.54 -60.94
C ALA A 22 0.50 -34.38 -61.15
N MET A 23 -0.12 -35.22 -61.97
CA MET A 23 -1.59 -35.24 -62.13
C MET A 23 -2.30 -35.64 -60.83
N LEU A 24 -1.80 -36.65 -60.11
CA LEU A 24 -2.33 -37.04 -58.80
C LEU A 24 -2.14 -35.93 -57.77
N ALA A 25 -0.99 -35.27 -57.75
CA ALA A 25 -0.75 -34.14 -56.86
C ALA A 25 -1.74 -33.00 -57.14
N PHE A 26 -1.98 -32.65 -58.40
CA PHE A 26 -2.93 -31.58 -58.77
C PHE A 26 -4.40 -31.93 -58.51
N PHE A 27 -4.77 -33.22 -58.48
CA PHE A 27 -6.15 -33.63 -58.23
C PHE A 27 -6.45 -33.90 -56.75
N VAL A 28 -5.45 -34.36 -55.99
CA VAL A 28 -5.59 -34.76 -54.58
C VAL A 28 -5.19 -33.64 -53.60
N LEU A 29 -4.26 -32.74 -53.96
CA LEU A 29 -3.92 -31.59 -53.10
C LEU A 29 -5.07 -30.58 -52.92
N PRO A 30 -5.84 -30.17 -53.96
CA PRO A 30 -6.82 -29.11 -53.76
C PRO A 30 -7.93 -29.45 -52.75
N PRO A 31 -8.50 -30.67 -52.72
CA PRO A 31 -9.43 -31.07 -51.66
C PRO A 31 -8.77 -31.16 -50.27
N LEU A 32 -7.50 -31.59 -50.19
CA LEU A 32 -6.74 -31.64 -48.93
C LEU A 32 -6.35 -30.25 -48.41
N LEU A 33 -6.09 -29.29 -49.30
CA LEU A 33 -5.81 -27.89 -48.95
C LEU A 33 -7.09 -27.14 -48.58
N GLN A 34 -8.25 -27.52 -49.13
CA GLN A 34 -9.56 -27.01 -48.69
C GLN A 34 -9.96 -27.55 -47.31
N TYR A 35 -9.62 -28.80 -46.98
CA TYR A 35 -9.85 -29.35 -45.63
C TYR A 35 -8.78 -28.95 -44.59
N GLY A 36 -7.56 -28.64 -45.02
CA GLY A 36 -6.44 -28.26 -44.15
C GLY A 36 -6.21 -26.76 -43.99
N GLY A 37 -7.01 -25.91 -44.63
CA GLY A 37 -6.72 -24.49 -44.82
C GLY A 37 -7.74 -23.49 -44.28
N GLN A 38 -8.90 -23.91 -43.78
CA GLN A 38 -9.80 -23.02 -43.03
C GLN A 38 -9.42 -23.04 -41.54
N ALA A 39 -8.25 -22.47 -41.22
CA ALA A 39 -8.13 -21.81 -39.92
C ALA A 39 -9.12 -20.64 -39.99
N ALA A 40 -10.32 -20.82 -39.43
CA ALA A 40 -11.24 -19.73 -39.24
C ALA A 40 -10.46 -18.61 -38.56
N THR A 41 -10.27 -17.49 -39.27
CA THR A 41 -9.79 -16.26 -38.65
C THR A 41 -10.87 -15.88 -37.65
N VAL A 42 -10.71 -16.32 -36.40
CA VAL A 42 -11.54 -15.91 -35.28
C VAL A 42 -11.49 -14.39 -35.28
N ALA A 43 -12.61 -13.78 -35.63
CA ALA A 43 -12.76 -12.34 -35.64
C ALA A 43 -12.49 -11.85 -34.22
N ASP A 44 -11.56 -10.91 -34.07
CA ASP A 44 -11.17 -10.38 -32.76
C ASP A 44 -12.27 -9.45 -32.24
N SER A 45 -13.24 -10.04 -31.51
CA SER A 45 -14.44 -9.36 -31.04
C SER A 45 -14.15 -8.49 -29.80
N PRO A 46 -14.77 -7.30 -29.67
CA PRO A 46 -14.71 -6.54 -28.43
C PRO A 46 -15.47 -7.25 -27.30
N VAL A 47 -14.82 -7.43 -26.16
CA VAL A 47 -15.40 -8.06 -24.96
C VAL A 47 -15.81 -7.02 -23.92
N ALA A 48 -15.05 -5.93 -23.78
CA ALA A 48 -15.36 -4.85 -22.86
C ALA A 48 -14.93 -3.48 -23.41
N LYS A 49 -15.67 -2.43 -23.03
CA LYS A 49 -15.35 -1.04 -23.38
C LYS A 49 -15.60 -0.12 -22.18
N TRP A 50 -14.69 0.81 -21.94
CA TRP A 50 -14.78 1.79 -20.86
C TRP A 50 -14.21 3.14 -21.30
N SER A 51 -14.25 4.16 -20.42
CA SER A 51 -13.82 5.54 -20.73
C SER A 51 -12.34 5.69 -21.07
N GLY A 52 -11.54 4.62 -20.96
CA GLY A 52 -10.10 4.59 -21.23
C GLY A 52 -9.67 3.64 -22.36
N GLY A 53 -10.57 2.83 -22.91
CA GLY A 53 -10.18 1.84 -23.93
C GLY A 53 -11.24 0.77 -24.24
N GLU A 54 -10.84 -0.16 -25.11
CA GLU A 54 -11.60 -1.34 -25.52
C GLU A 54 -10.70 -2.58 -25.36
N LEU A 55 -11.21 -3.62 -24.69
CA LEU A 55 -10.56 -4.92 -24.57
C LEU A 55 -11.21 -5.89 -25.55
N ARG A 56 -10.37 -6.54 -26.35
CA ARG A 56 -10.77 -7.57 -27.31
C ARG A 56 -10.48 -8.97 -26.79
N GLU A 57 -11.15 -9.96 -27.36
CA GLU A 57 -11.08 -11.37 -26.96
C GLU A 57 -9.64 -11.88 -26.93
N LYS A 58 -8.84 -11.62 -27.97
CA LYS A 58 -7.43 -12.03 -27.98
C LYS A 58 -6.59 -11.37 -26.88
N GLY A 59 -6.93 -10.12 -26.53
CA GLY A 59 -6.29 -9.40 -25.45
C GLY A 59 -6.63 -10.00 -24.09
N LEU A 60 -7.90 -10.36 -23.89
CA LEU A 60 -8.39 -11.01 -22.69
C LEU A 60 -7.76 -12.41 -22.52
N ASP A 61 -7.76 -13.24 -23.55
CA ASP A 61 -7.15 -14.58 -23.53
C ASP A 61 -5.67 -14.52 -23.17
N ARG A 62 -4.95 -13.55 -23.72
CA ARG A 62 -3.54 -13.31 -23.39
C ARG A 62 -3.39 -12.89 -21.93
N ALA A 63 -4.24 -12.01 -21.43
CA ALA A 63 -4.20 -11.55 -20.04
C ALA A 63 -4.51 -12.69 -19.05
N VAL A 64 -5.50 -13.53 -19.34
CA VAL A 64 -5.83 -14.74 -18.58
C VAL A 64 -4.66 -15.72 -18.58
N THR A 65 -4.06 -15.99 -19.74
CA THR A 65 -2.88 -16.86 -19.85
C THR A 65 -1.72 -16.31 -19.02
N MET A 66 -1.47 -15.00 -19.09
CA MET A 66 -0.41 -14.34 -18.32
C MET A 66 -0.67 -14.40 -16.82
N LYS A 67 -1.93 -14.31 -16.38
CA LYS A 67 -2.32 -14.48 -14.96
C LYS A 67 -2.01 -15.87 -14.44
N LEU A 68 -2.30 -16.91 -15.22
CA LEU A 68 -1.95 -18.28 -14.85
C LEU A 68 -0.44 -18.47 -14.72
N VAL A 69 0.33 -17.88 -15.63
CA VAL A 69 1.79 -17.86 -15.59
C VAL A 69 2.30 -17.12 -14.35
N LEU A 70 1.74 -15.96 -14.03
CA LEU A 70 2.09 -15.18 -12.85
C LEU A 70 1.82 -15.98 -11.56
N ASN A 71 0.65 -16.61 -11.45
CA ASN A 71 0.34 -17.45 -10.28
C ASN A 71 1.32 -18.61 -10.12
N ARG A 72 1.71 -19.22 -11.24
CA ARG A 72 2.73 -20.28 -11.24
C ARG A 72 4.09 -19.76 -10.81
N PHE A 73 4.52 -18.60 -11.33
CA PHE A 73 5.75 -17.94 -10.92
C PHE A 73 5.79 -17.69 -9.41
N LEU A 74 4.72 -17.16 -8.84
CA LEU A 74 4.65 -16.85 -7.41
C LEU A 74 4.66 -18.13 -6.56
N ALA A 75 4.00 -19.20 -7.02
CA ALA A 75 4.07 -20.50 -6.37
C ALA A 75 5.49 -21.08 -6.40
N GLU A 76 6.17 -21.07 -7.55
CA GLU A 76 7.56 -21.54 -7.69
C GLU A 76 8.54 -20.69 -6.87
N ALA A 77 8.36 -19.37 -6.83
CA ALA A 77 9.13 -18.46 -5.98
C ALA A 77 8.93 -18.74 -4.49
N SER A 78 7.69 -19.05 -4.06
CA SER A 78 7.43 -19.42 -2.67
C SER A 78 8.06 -20.76 -2.29
N MET A 79 8.05 -21.75 -3.20
CA MET A 79 8.74 -23.04 -3.00
C MET A 79 10.24 -22.86 -2.86
N ALA A 80 10.86 -22.05 -3.73
CA ALA A 80 12.28 -21.72 -3.64
C ALA A 80 12.64 -21.06 -2.30
N ALA A 81 11.71 -20.28 -1.72
CA ALA A 81 11.87 -19.68 -0.40
C ALA A 81 11.64 -20.67 0.77
N GLY A 82 11.43 -21.96 0.51
CA GLY A 82 11.12 -22.96 1.53
C GLY A 82 9.71 -22.85 2.10
N ARG A 83 8.79 -22.16 1.41
CA ARG A 83 7.39 -21.99 1.82
C ARG A 83 6.47 -22.93 1.04
N ASP A 84 5.31 -23.20 1.63
CA ASP A 84 4.27 -23.98 0.96
C ASP A 84 3.71 -23.21 -0.26
N PRO A 85 3.76 -23.78 -1.48
CA PRO A 85 3.19 -23.15 -2.69
C PRO A 85 1.69 -22.88 -2.58
N ALA A 86 0.97 -23.58 -1.71
CA ALA A 86 -0.44 -23.32 -1.46
C ALA A 86 -0.69 -21.98 -0.77
N GLN A 87 0.30 -21.45 -0.05
CA GLN A 87 0.23 -20.18 0.68
C GLN A 87 0.68 -18.98 -0.16
N ALA A 88 1.18 -19.21 -1.38
CA ALA A 88 1.52 -18.13 -2.29
C ALA A 88 0.27 -17.31 -2.66
N PRO A 89 0.40 -15.98 -2.82
CA PRO A 89 -0.68 -15.15 -3.35
C PRO A 89 -1.18 -15.70 -4.67
N ARG A 90 -2.50 -15.91 -4.76
CA ARG A 90 -3.17 -16.35 -5.99
C ARG A 90 -4.12 -15.28 -6.45
N TYR A 91 -3.90 -14.83 -7.67
CA TYR A 91 -4.80 -13.89 -8.32
C TYR A 91 -5.84 -14.66 -9.14
N PRO A 92 -7.13 -14.32 -9.04
CA PRO A 92 -8.16 -14.97 -9.85
C PRO A 92 -7.88 -14.76 -11.33
N ALA A 93 -7.93 -15.84 -12.10
CA ALA A 93 -7.63 -15.86 -13.54
C ALA A 93 -8.90 -16.03 -14.40
N ASP A 94 -10.09 -15.96 -13.80
CA ASP A 94 -11.34 -15.90 -14.55
C ASP A 94 -11.43 -14.58 -15.34
N GLU A 95 -12.04 -14.64 -16.52
CA GLU A 95 -12.16 -13.49 -17.43
C GLU A 95 -12.69 -12.23 -16.74
N GLN A 96 -13.75 -12.40 -15.93
CA GLN A 96 -14.37 -11.29 -15.22
C GLN A 96 -13.41 -10.65 -14.22
N ALA A 97 -12.67 -11.44 -13.44
CA ALA A 97 -11.67 -10.92 -12.52
C ALA A 97 -10.52 -10.23 -13.26
N VAL A 98 -10.06 -10.78 -14.38
CA VAL A 98 -9.00 -10.16 -15.18
C VAL A 98 -9.45 -8.79 -15.69
N VAL A 99 -10.65 -8.69 -16.26
CA VAL A 99 -11.23 -7.40 -16.71
C VAL A 99 -11.34 -6.43 -15.54
N ARG A 100 -11.82 -6.89 -14.38
CA ARG A 100 -11.94 -6.06 -13.18
C ARG A 100 -10.59 -5.54 -12.70
N THR A 101 -9.57 -6.39 -12.67
CA THR A 101 -8.20 -6.01 -12.30
C THR A 101 -7.65 -4.97 -13.27
N MET A 102 -7.85 -5.14 -14.59
CA MET A 102 -7.42 -4.15 -15.58
C MET A 102 -8.10 -2.80 -15.37
N LEU A 103 -9.42 -2.79 -15.15
CA LEU A 103 -10.16 -1.55 -14.87
C LEU A 103 -9.67 -0.85 -13.60
N LEU A 104 -9.42 -1.60 -12.52
CA LEU A 104 -8.92 -1.06 -11.26
C LEU A 104 -7.48 -0.55 -11.37
N ALA A 105 -6.64 -1.25 -12.14
CA ALA A 105 -5.27 -0.81 -12.40
C ALA A 105 -5.25 0.50 -13.18
N GLU A 106 -6.10 0.65 -14.19
CA GLU A 106 -6.24 1.92 -14.89
C GLU A 106 -6.74 3.05 -13.97
N GLU A 107 -7.74 2.76 -13.15
CA GLU A 107 -8.24 3.74 -12.19
C GLU A 107 -7.15 4.13 -11.17
N ALA A 108 -6.31 3.18 -10.75
CA ALA A 108 -5.14 3.46 -9.92
C ALA A 108 -4.20 4.46 -10.60
N THR A 109 -3.88 4.24 -11.88
CA THR A 109 -3.00 5.14 -12.64
C THR A 109 -3.60 6.53 -12.82
N LYS A 110 -4.91 6.63 -13.07
CA LYS A 110 -5.63 7.91 -13.15
C LYS A 110 -5.60 8.68 -11.83
N ASN A 111 -5.66 7.95 -10.71
CA ASN A 111 -5.54 8.50 -9.36
C ASN A 111 -4.08 8.74 -8.92
N GLY A 112 -3.11 8.68 -9.86
CA GLY A 112 -1.71 9.01 -9.61
C GLY A 112 -0.90 7.92 -8.90
N ILE A 113 -1.43 6.70 -8.80
CA ILE A 113 -0.73 5.56 -8.20
C ILE A 113 0.22 4.98 -9.24
N VAL A 114 1.51 4.88 -8.89
CA VAL A 114 2.54 4.29 -9.75
C VAL A 114 3.26 3.20 -8.97
N VAL A 115 3.33 2.01 -9.55
CA VAL A 115 4.16 0.91 -9.07
C VAL A 115 5.42 0.89 -9.91
N SER A 116 6.60 0.94 -9.28
CA SER A 116 7.89 0.88 -9.95
C SER A 116 8.48 -0.53 -9.93
N ASP A 117 9.50 -0.80 -10.74
CA ASP A 117 10.18 -2.09 -10.78
C ASP A 117 10.87 -2.39 -9.44
N ALA A 118 11.37 -1.35 -8.76
CA ALA A 118 11.88 -1.46 -7.40
C ALA A 118 10.79 -1.93 -6.42
N ALA A 119 9.58 -1.38 -6.52
CA ALA A 119 8.46 -1.80 -5.67
C ALA A 119 8.05 -3.27 -5.94
N ILE A 120 8.16 -3.72 -7.19
CA ILE A 120 7.94 -5.14 -7.55
C ILE A 120 9.01 -6.03 -6.93
N ASN A 121 10.28 -5.65 -7.05
CA ASN A 121 11.39 -6.40 -6.44
C ASN A 121 11.26 -6.44 -4.91
N ASP A 122 10.90 -5.33 -4.27
CA ASP A 122 10.63 -5.27 -2.83
C ASP A 122 9.45 -6.16 -2.44
N TYR A 123 8.41 -6.21 -3.26
CA TYR A 123 7.27 -7.11 -3.06
C TYR A 123 7.71 -8.58 -3.13
N LEU A 124 8.49 -8.96 -4.13
CA LEU A 124 9.02 -10.32 -4.27
C LEU A 124 9.96 -10.68 -3.12
N ALA A 125 10.85 -9.76 -2.71
CA ALA A 125 11.73 -9.94 -1.57
C ALA A 125 10.96 -10.13 -0.26
N LYS A 126 9.87 -9.37 -0.04
CA LYS A 126 8.98 -9.58 1.12
C LYS A 126 8.27 -10.93 1.04
N LEU A 127 7.75 -11.28 -0.13
CA LEU A 127 7.06 -12.55 -0.37
C LEU A 127 7.95 -13.77 -0.12
N THR A 128 9.25 -13.68 -0.43
CA THR A 128 10.23 -14.74 -0.17
C THR A 128 11.03 -14.53 1.11
N SER A 129 10.76 -13.46 1.86
CA SER A 129 11.58 -13.00 3.00
C SER A 129 13.08 -12.94 2.70
N GLY A 130 13.43 -12.54 1.49
CA GLY A 130 14.80 -12.40 1.01
C GLY A 130 15.56 -13.72 0.84
N GLN A 131 14.88 -14.87 0.93
CA GLN A 131 15.52 -16.19 0.85
C GLN A 131 15.87 -16.60 -0.59
N VAL A 132 15.24 -15.97 -1.59
CA VAL A 132 15.43 -16.30 -3.00
C VAL A 132 16.32 -15.24 -3.67
N PRO A 133 17.51 -15.60 -4.16
CA PRO A 133 18.39 -14.68 -4.88
C PRO A 133 17.87 -14.38 -6.30
N ALA A 134 18.34 -13.28 -6.89
CA ALA A 134 17.94 -12.84 -8.24
C ALA A 134 18.14 -13.92 -9.32
N ASP A 135 19.27 -14.64 -9.26
CA ASP A 135 19.58 -15.70 -10.23
C ASP A 135 18.58 -16.85 -10.20
N GLU A 136 17.97 -17.11 -9.04
CA GLU A 136 16.96 -18.16 -8.88
C GLU A 136 15.61 -17.71 -9.45
N PHE A 137 15.24 -16.44 -9.27
CA PHE A 137 14.10 -15.86 -9.97
C PHE A 137 14.26 -15.97 -11.50
N ASP A 138 15.45 -15.70 -12.03
CA ASP A 138 15.73 -15.84 -13.47
C ASP A 138 15.61 -17.29 -13.95
N ARG A 139 16.01 -18.27 -13.14
CA ARG A 139 15.84 -19.70 -13.45
C ARG A 139 14.36 -20.08 -13.48
N ILE A 140 13.59 -19.64 -12.48
CA ILE A 140 12.15 -19.86 -12.42
C ILE A 140 11.49 -19.26 -13.67
N MET A 141 11.80 -18.01 -14.00
CA MET A 141 11.25 -17.34 -15.20
C MET A 141 11.55 -18.11 -16.50
N LYS A 142 12.78 -18.63 -16.67
CA LYS A 142 13.15 -19.44 -17.84
C LYS A 142 12.38 -20.76 -17.95
N GLY A 143 11.90 -21.29 -16.82
CA GLY A 143 11.05 -22.48 -16.78
C GLY A 143 9.60 -22.24 -17.19
N LEU A 144 9.15 -20.98 -17.16
CA LEU A 144 7.77 -20.62 -17.46
C LEU A 144 7.52 -20.51 -18.96
N ARG A 145 6.32 -20.93 -19.36
CA ARG A 145 5.84 -20.82 -20.74
C ARG A 145 4.44 -20.25 -20.81
N ALA A 146 4.20 -19.40 -21.80
CA ALA A 146 2.89 -18.84 -22.14
C ALA A 146 2.62 -19.14 -23.62
N GLY A 147 1.55 -19.88 -23.93
CA GLY A 147 1.14 -20.13 -25.32
C GLY A 147 2.22 -20.79 -26.20
N GLY A 148 3.13 -21.58 -25.61
CA GLY A 148 4.22 -22.25 -26.34
C GLY A 148 5.54 -21.46 -26.44
N ALA A 149 5.55 -20.18 -26.07
CA ALA A 149 6.75 -19.35 -26.01
C ALA A 149 7.25 -19.17 -24.57
N GLY A 150 8.54 -18.86 -24.42
CA GLY A 150 9.11 -18.44 -23.12
C GLY A 150 8.54 -17.09 -22.70
N VAL A 151 8.38 -16.90 -21.39
CA VAL A 151 7.84 -15.68 -20.80
C VAL A 151 8.96 -14.66 -20.64
N SER A 152 8.74 -13.42 -21.09
CA SER A 152 9.72 -12.35 -20.86
C SER A 152 9.59 -11.79 -19.45
N GLN A 153 10.72 -11.35 -18.87
CA GLN A 153 10.71 -10.67 -17.57
C GLN A 153 9.83 -9.42 -17.60
N HIS A 154 9.88 -8.66 -18.70
CA HIS A 154 9.08 -7.46 -18.88
C HIS A 154 7.58 -7.77 -18.80
N ASP A 155 7.10 -8.78 -19.54
CA ASP A 155 5.68 -9.16 -19.52
C ASP A 155 5.22 -9.63 -18.13
N LEU A 156 6.06 -10.39 -17.42
CA LEU A 156 5.76 -10.86 -16.07
C LEU A 156 5.69 -9.69 -15.07
N PHE A 157 6.66 -8.79 -15.13
CA PHE A 157 6.71 -7.61 -14.27
C PHE A 157 5.53 -6.69 -14.55
N GLU A 158 5.16 -6.52 -15.82
CA GLU A 158 4.01 -5.70 -16.19
C GLU A 158 2.68 -6.32 -15.71
N ALA A 159 2.54 -7.64 -15.81
CA ALA A 159 1.38 -8.35 -15.27
C ALA A 159 1.27 -8.19 -13.74
N LEU A 160 2.40 -8.29 -13.03
CA LEU A 160 2.45 -8.09 -11.58
C LEU A 160 2.21 -6.62 -11.21
N ARG A 161 2.69 -5.67 -12.01
CA ARG A 161 2.43 -4.24 -11.83
C ARG A 161 0.94 -3.94 -11.84
N HIS A 162 0.20 -4.49 -12.81
CA HIS A 162 -1.25 -4.31 -12.90
C HIS A 162 -1.97 -4.88 -11.67
N GLU A 163 -1.52 -6.02 -11.13
CA GLU A 163 -2.09 -6.56 -9.89
C GLU A 163 -1.86 -5.66 -8.70
N LEU A 164 -0.61 -5.21 -8.51
CA LEU A 164 -0.27 -4.35 -7.39
C LEU A 164 -0.99 -3.00 -7.47
N LEU A 165 -1.18 -2.45 -8.68
CA LEU A 165 -1.98 -1.25 -8.90
C LEU A 165 -3.45 -1.46 -8.50
N ALA A 166 -4.08 -2.54 -9.00
CA ALA A 166 -5.46 -2.86 -8.67
C ALA A 166 -5.65 -3.13 -7.17
N GLN A 167 -4.72 -3.85 -6.55
CA GLN A 167 -4.73 -4.13 -5.12
C GLN A 167 -4.59 -2.85 -4.29
N ASN A 168 -3.66 -1.96 -4.65
CA ASN A 168 -3.48 -0.68 -3.97
C ASN A 168 -4.74 0.19 -4.08
N MET A 169 -5.37 0.23 -5.26
CA MET A 169 -6.63 0.94 -5.45
C MET A 169 -7.74 0.37 -4.56
N LEU A 170 -7.86 -0.96 -4.47
CA LEU A 170 -8.81 -1.61 -3.58
C LEU A 170 -8.54 -1.31 -2.12
N ILE A 171 -7.28 -1.29 -1.68
CA ILE A 171 -6.91 -0.94 -0.31
C ILE A 171 -7.30 0.51 0.00
N LEU A 172 -7.05 1.44 -0.92
CA LEU A 172 -7.44 2.85 -0.76
C LEU A 172 -8.95 3.00 -0.70
N LEU A 173 -9.66 2.32 -1.60
CA LEU A 173 -11.12 2.29 -1.63
C LEU A 173 -11.68 1.76 -0.30
N GLN A 174 -11.20 0.59 0.14
CA GLN A 174 -11.63 -0.05 1.38
C GLN A 174 -11.30 0.75 2.64
N ARG A 175 -10.16 1.44 2.67
CA ARG A 175 -9.84 2.35 3.79
C ARG A 175 -10.80 3.52 3.88
N GLY A 176 -11.33 4.01 2.75
CA GLY A 176 -12.47 4.94 2.75
C GLY A 176 -13.79 4.30 3.23
N PHE A 177 -13.90 2.97 3.15
CA PHE A 177 -15.08 2.19 3.57
C PHE A 177 -15.00 1.60 4.99
N SER A 178 -13.83 1.57 5.62
CA SER A 178 -13.64 1.03 6.97
C SER A 178 -13.84 2.13 8.01
N GLY A 179 -14.94 2.07 8.77
CA GLY A 179 -15.16 2.91 9.95
C GLY A 179 -16.62 3.30 10.17
N ASP A 180 -17.31 3.67 9.08
CA ASP A 180 -18.64 4.27 9.17
C ASP A 180 -19.77 3.34 8.69
N PRO A 181 -20.81 3.09 9.51
CA PRO A 181 -22.01 2.37 9.11
C PRO A 181 -22.69 3.03 7.89
N PRO A 182 -23.42 2.27 7.05
CA PRO A 182 -24.09 2.82 5.86
C PRO A 182 -24.99 4.03 6.15
N GLY A 183 -25.69 4.05 7.29
CA GLY A 183 -26.51 5.20 7.71
C GLY A 183 -25.68 6.46 7.97
N LEU A 184 -24.53 6.32 8.63
CA LEU A 184 -23.63 7.43 8.91
C LEU A 184 -23.04 8.01 7.61
N ARG A 185 -22.79 7.17 6.61
CA ARG A 185 -22.34 7.60 5.27
C ARG A 185 -23.42 8.36 4.51
N TRP A 186 -24.67 7.89 4.58
CA TRP A 186 -25.80 8.62 4.01
C TRP A 186 -25.95 9.99 4.66
N ASP A 187 -25.76 10.08 5.98
CA ASP A 187 -25.77 11.36 6.69
C ASP A 187 -24.59 12.25 6.26
N TYR A 188 -23.38 11.72 6.08
CA TYR A 188 -22.24 12.50 5.56
C TYR A 188 -22.44 12.99 4.13
N PHE A 189 -22.95 12.14 3.24
CA PHE A 189 -23.33 12.53 1.89
C PHE A 189 -24.37 13.65 1.93
N ARG A 190 -25.40 13.51 2.77
CA ARG A 190 -26.40 14.56 2.96
C ARG A 190 -25.77 15.85 3.50
N ARG A 191 -24.83 15.81 4.44
CA ARG A 191 -24.12 17.01 4.94
C ARG A 191 -23.25 17.70 3.87
N LEU A 192 -22.60 16.94 3.00
CA LEU A 192 -21.75 17.48 1.94
C LEU A 192 -22.55 18.03 0.76
N THR A 193 -23.73 17.45 0.49
CA THR A 193 -24.49 17.73 -0.74
C THR A 193 -25.77 18.53 -0.48
N GLN A 194 -26.38 18.43 0.71
CA GLN A 194 -27.48 19.29 1.12
C GLN A 194 -26.90 20.56 1.74
N SER A 195 -27.00 21.66 1.00
CA SER A 195 -26.93 22.99 1.58
C SER A 195 -28.32 23.38 2.06
N ALA A 196 -28.40 23.91 3.28
CA ALA A 196 -29.60 24.55 3.82
C ALA A 196 -29.21 25.92 4.35
N THR A 197 -30.03 26.94 4.07
CA THR A 197 -29.88 28.24 4.71
C THR A 197 -30.49 28.12 6.10
N ALA A 198 -29.65 28.16 7.14
CA ALA A 198 -30.09 28.07 8.52
C ALA A 198 -29.89 29.41 9.21
N GLU A 199 -30.95 29.96 9.79
CA GLU A 199 -30.85 31.02 10.79
C GLU A 199 -30.62 30.33 12.15
N VAL A 200 -29.41 30.49 12.68
CA VAL A 200 -29.03 29.88 13.96
C VAL A 200 -29.06 30.95 15.04
N VAL A 201 -29.89 30.74 16.06
CA VAL A 201 -29.89 31.55 17.27
C VAL A 201 -29.06 30.80 18.33
N PRO A 202 -27.92 31.34 18.78
CA PRO A 202 -27.15 30.71 19.84
C PRO A 202 -27.94 30.79 21.15
N VAL A 203 -28.25 29.63 21.73
CA VAL A 203 -28.80 29.52 23.08
C VAL A 203 -27.65 29.26 24.04
N ASP A 204 -27.41 30.20 24.96
CA ASP A 204 -26.35 30.04 25.95
C ASP A 204 -26.77 29.06 27.05
N VAL A 205 -26.30 27.82 26.94
CA VAL A 205 -26.63 26.73 27.88
C VAL A 205 -26.15 27.03 29.31
N ARG A 206 -25.13 27.91 29.49
CA ARG A 206 -24.65 28.31 30.82
C ARG A 206 -25.74 29.01 31.63
N SER A 207 -26.65 29.73 30.98
CA SER A 207 -27.77 30.41 31.64
C SER A 207 -28.85 29.47 32.19
N PHE A 208 -28.83 28.20 31.79
CA PHE A 208 -29.79 27.18 32.21
C PHE A 208 -29.23 26.18 33.22
N GLY A 209 -27.91 26.20 33.49
CA GLY A 209 -27.27 25.25 34.41
C GLY A 209 -27.86 25.29 35.81
N ASP A 210 -28.09 26.49 36.34
CA ASP A 210 -28.66 26.71 37.69
C ASP A 210 -30.18 26.46 37.75
N GLN A 211 -30.85 26.38 36.59
CA GLN A 211 -32.29 26.14 36.49
C GLN A 211 -32.63 24.65 36.52
N ILE A 212 -31.65 23.77 36.38
CA ILE A 212 -31.82 22.32 36.41
C ILE A 212 -31.48 21.83 37.81
N LYS A 213 -32.50 21.33 38.53
CA LYS A 213 -32.27 20.67 39.83
C LYS A 213 -31.43 19.41 39.61
N LEU A 214 -30.32 19.29 40.34
CA LEU A 214 -29.53 18.07 40.34
C LEU A 214 -30.42 16.90 40.84
N PRO A 215 -30.26 15.70 40.26
CA PRO A 215 -30.98 14.51 40.73
C PRO A 215 -30.71 14.26 42.22
N ALA A 216 -31.71 13.75 42.93
CA ALA A 216 -31.52 13.32 44.31
C ALA A 216 -30.46 12.21 44.38
N VAL A 217 -29.68 12.18 45.47
CA VAL A 217 -28.61 11.18 45.69
C VAL A 217 -29.13 9.74 45.58
N ALA A 218 -30.39 9.50 45.97
CA ALA A 218 -31.03 8.19 45.81
C ALA A 218 -31.12 7.76 44.33
N THR A 219 -31.47 8.67 43.43
CA THR A 219 -31.53 8.43 41.99
C THR A 219 -30.15 8.21 41.38
N LEU A 220 -29.12 8.91 41.88
CA LEU A 220 -27.74 8.69 41.46
C LEU A 220 -27.23 7.31 41.88
N ARG A 221 -27.62 6.84 43.07
CA ARG A 221 -27.27 5.49 43.54
C ARG A 221 -27.94 4.40 42.72
N THR A 222 -29.23 4.53 42.41
CA THR A 222 -29.91 3.57 41.53
C THR A 222 -29.28 3.55 40.14
N PHE A 223 -28.94 4.72 39.59
CA PHE A 223 -28.26 4.82 38.29
C PHE A 223 -26.85 4.19 38.31
N PHE A 224 -26.11 4.37 39.41
CA PHE A 224 -24.82 3.69 39.59
C PHE A 224 -24.99 2.17 39.71
N ASP A 225 -25.94 1.70 40.50
CA ASP A 225 -26.19 0.27 40.71
C ASP A 225 -26.61 -0.46 39.44
N GLU A 226 -27.36 0.21 38.55
CA GLU A 226 -27.77 -0.31 37.23
C GLU A 226 -26.57 -0.51 36.28
N HIS A 227 -25.55 0.33 36.36
CA HIS A 227 -24.44 0.39 35.40
C HIS A 227 -23.06 0.00 35.99
N LYS A 228 -23.01 -0.50 37.23
CA LYS A 228 -21.75 -0.81 37.93
C LYS A 228 -20.95 -1.95 37.30
N GLU A 229 -21.61 -2.89 36.62
CA GLU A 229 -20.95 -4.05 36.00
C GLU A 229 -20.57 -3.81 34.52
N GLU A 230 -21.06 -2.73 33.93
CA GLU A 230 -20.79 -2.39 32.53
C GLU A 230 -19.40 -1.74 32.40
N LEU A 231 -18.63 -2.17 31.40
CA LEU A 231 -17.33 -1.56 31.10
C LEU A 231 -17.52 -0.18 30.43
N PRO A 232 -16.62 0.79 30.69
CA PRO A 232 -16.62 2.06 29.97
C PRO A 232 -16.39 1.83 28.46
N ASP A 233 -17.37 2.17 27.63
CA ASP A 233 -17.27 2.16 26.16
C ASP A 233 -17.47 3.58 25.61
N PRO A 234 -16.45 4.20 24.97
CA PRO A 234 -16.57 5.53 24.36
C PRO A 234 -17.65 5.65 23.28
N ARG A 235 -18.12 4.53 22.71
CA ARG A 235 -19.14 4.50 21.65
C ARG A 235 -20.55 4.23 22.17
N SER A 236 -20.69 3.87 23.45
CA SER A 236 -21.99 3.61 24.07
C SER A 236 -22.62 4.90 24.58
N VAL A 237 -23.93 5.04 24.37
CA VAL A 237 -24.73 6.12 24.98
C VAL A 237 -24.92 5.88 26.49
N LYS A 238 -24.78 4.62 26.93
CA LYS A 238 -24.89 4.22 28.34
C LYS A 238 -23.52 4.26 29.01
N PRO A 239 -23.39 4.87 30.20
CA PRO A 239 -22.14 4.86 30.94
C PRO A 239 -21.88 3.47 31.53
N GLY A 240 -20.62 3.07 31.60
CA GLY A 240 -20.17 1.90 32.35
C GLY A 240 -19.18 2.32 33.41
N PHE A 241 -19.35 1.86 34.64
CA PHE A 241 -18.53 2.26 35.80
C PHE A 241 -17.52 1.19 36.24
N ARG A 242 -17.46 0.03 35.57
CA ARG A 242 -16.56 -1.06 35.94
C ARG A 242 -15.11 -0.74 35.56
N GLU A 243 -14.19 -0.73 36.53
CA GLU A 243 -12.76 -0.65 36.23
C GLU A 243 -12.31 -1.90 35.45
N PRO A 244 -11.60 -1.75 34.31
CA PRO A 244 -11.03 -2.88 33.59
C PRO A 244 -10.07 -3.67 34.47
N HIS A 245 -10.01 -4.99 34.27
CA HIS A 245 -9.06 -5.85 34.99
C HIS A 245 -7.62 -5.38 34.76
N ARG A 246 -6.89 -5.16 35.84
CA ARG A 246 -5.46 -4.85 35.78
C ARG A 246 -4.68 -6.15 35.59
N ALA A 247 -3.83 -6.21 34.56
CA ALA A 247 -2.93 -7.33 34.33
C ALA A 247 -1.52 -6.99 34.81
N GLN A 248 -0.88 -7.91 35.53
CA GLN A 248 0.57 -7.89 35.72
C GLN A 248 1.21 -8.57 34.53
N VAL A 249 2.07 -7.85 33.82
CA VAL A 249 2.81 -8.36 32.66
C VAL A 249 4.29 -8.33 32.96
N GLU A 250 4.91 -9.49 32.92
CA GLU A 250 6.36 -9.61 32.82
C GLU A 250 6.75 -9.58 31.34
N TYR A 251 7.75 -8.78 31.01
CA TYR A 251 8.27 -8.70 29.65
C TYR A 251 9.76 -8.98 29.65
N LEU A 252 10.23 -9.67 28.61
CA LEU A 252 11.64 -9.86 28.33
C LEU A 252 11.99 -8.92 27.17
N VAL A 253 12.81 -7.90 27.46
CA VAL A 253 13.38 -7.04 26.43
C VAL A 253 14.79 -7.49 26.16
N ALA A 254 14.99 -8.06 24.97
CA ALA A 254 16.31 -8.43 24.49
C ALA A 254 16.89 -7.27 23.67
N LYS A 255 18.07 -6.76 24.07
CA LYS A 255 18.75 -5.69 23.32
C LYS A 255 19.33 -6.28 22.04
N ARG A 256 18.83 -5.82 20.89
CA ARG A 256 19.30 -6.27 19.55
C ARG A 256 20.82 -6.25 19.42
N GLY A 257 21.48 -5.23 19.97
CA GLY A 257 22.94 -5.09 19.91
C GLY A 257 23.71 -6.29 20.45
N LEU A 258 23.21 -6.96 21.51
CA LEU A 258 23.90 -8.13 22.07
C LEU A 258 23.99 -9.30 21.09
N PHE A 259 22.91 -9.55 20.33
CA PHE A 259 22.89 -10.60 19.32
C PHE A 259 23.69 -10.22 18.08
N VAL A 260 23.65 -8.94 17.70
CA VAL A 260 24.44 -8.44 16.56
C VAL A 260 25.94 -8.53 16.86
N ASP A 261 26.37 -8.15 18.07
CA ASP A 261 27.77 -8.18 18.47
C ASP A 261 28.29 -9.62 18.58
N GLU A 262 27.46 -10.57 19.02
CA GLU A 262 27.81 -11.99 19.07
C GLU A 262 27.97 -12.58 17.67
N ILE A 263 26.99 -12.34 16.78
CA ILE A 263 27.02 -12.80 15.39
C ILE A 263 28.14 -12.10 14.60
N SER A 264 28.43 -10.83 14.87
CA SER A 264 29.51 -10.10 14.19
C SER A 264 30.91 -10.68 14.43
N LYS A 265 31.10 -11.46 15.50
CA LYS A 265 32.37 -12.16 15.77
C LYS A 265 32.53 -13.44 14.94
N GLU A 266 31.42 -14.01 14.48
CA GLU A 266 31.41 -15.21 13.65
C GLU A 266 31.56 -14.87 12.15
N ILE A 267 31.21 -13.64 11.76
CA ILE A 267 31.32 -13.15 10.39
C ILE A 267 32.74 -12.65 10.15
N THR A 268 33.38 -13.13 9.07
CA THR A 268 34.70 -12.64 8.67
C THR A 268 34.62 -11.46 7.69
N ASP A 269 35.63 -10.58 7.72
CA ASP A 269 35.72 -9.44 6.77
C ASP A 269 35.73 -9.91 5.31
N ASP A 270 36.29 -11.09 5.04
CA ASP A 270 36.28 -11.71 3.72
C ASP A 270 34.85 -12.05 3.25
N GLU A 271 34.01 -12.61 4.12
CA GLU A 271 32.59 -12.89 3.83
C GLU A 271 31.79 -11.59 3.63
N ILE A 272 32.09 -10.54 4.40
CA ILE A 272 31.48 -9.21 4.22
C ILE A 272 31.87 -8.65 2.84
N SER A 273 33.12 -8.79 2.43
CA SER A 273 33.62 -8.31 1.15
C SER A 273 32.99 -9.07 -0.04
N GLU A 274 32.88 -10.40 0.08
CA GLU A 274 32.24 -11.24 -0.93
C GLU A 274 30.74 -10.91 -1.05
N TYR A 275 30.07 -10.74 0.10
CA TYR A 275 28.67 -10.33 0.13
C TYR A 275 28.46 -8.94 -0.48
N TYR A 276 29.35 -7.98 -0.18
CA TYR A 276 29.30 -6.63 -0.72
C TYR A 276 29.45 -6.61 -2.23
N GLU A 277 30.49 -7.27 -2.77
CA GLU A 277 30.73 -7.30 -4.22
C GLU A 277 29.62 -8.04 -4.97
N LYS A 278 29.07 -9.12 -4.40
CA LYS A 278 27.95 -9.86 -4.99
C LYS A 278 26.64 -9.05 -5.05
N ASN A 279 26.39 -8.18 -4.06
CA ASN A 279 25.12 -7.43 -3.95
C ASN A 279 25.24 -5.93 -4.29
N LYS A 280 26.39 -5.51 -4.82
CA LYS A 280 26.71 -4.11 -5.13
C LYS A 280 25.71 -3.43 -6.06
N THR A 281 25.19 -4.16 -7.05
CA THR A 281 24.28 -3.64 -8.07
C THR A 281 22.81 -3.66 -7.65
N THR A 282 22.46 -4.44 -6.63
CA THR A 282 21.08 -4.69 -6.19
C THR A 282 20.75 -3.99 -4.87
N GLN A 283 21.67 -4.00 -3.88
CA GLN A 283 21.39 -3.54 -2.52
C GLN A 283 22.19 -2.30 -2.09
N PHE A 284 23.37 -2.06 -2.66
CA PHE A 284 24.29 -1.00 -2.22
C PHE A 284 24.42 0.18 -3.19
N ARG A 285 23.45 0.35 -4.10
CA ARG A 285 23.40 1.51 -4.99
C ARG A 285 22.95 2.76 -4.24
N VAL A 286 23.85 3.74 -4.15
CA VAL A 286 23.48 5.10 -3.74
C VAL A 286 22.54 5.68 -4.80
N ARG A 287 21.34 6.06 -4.38
CA ARG A 287 20.37 6.71 -5.26
C ARG A 287 20.99 8.03 -5.76
N PRO A 288 20.98 8.32 -7.08
CA PRO A 288 21.51 9.59 -7.57
C PRO A 288 20.72 10.74 -6.92
N GLY A 289 21.42 11.58 -6.15
CA GLY A 289 20.84 12.67 -5.35
C GLY A 289 20.93 12.51 -3.83
N THR A 290 21.32 11.33 -3.30
CA THR A 290 21.55 11.14 -1.87
C THR A 290 23.01 11.43 -1.54
N ALA A 291 23.28 12.50 -0.78
CA ALA A 291 24.61 12.77 -0.24
C ALA A 291 25.08 11.59 0.64
N PRO A 292 26.35 11.17 0.57
CA PRO A 292 26.86 10.10 1.43
C PRO A 292 26.69 10.50 2.90
N ALA A 293 26.03 9.66 3.69
CA ALA A 293 26.00 9.83 5.13
C ALA A 293 27.45 9.75 5.65
N ALA A 294 27.91 10.82 6.29
CA ALA A 294 29.22 10.87 6.91
C ALA A 294 29.33 9.73 7.96
N PRO A 295 30.47 9.02 8.04
CA PRO A 295 30.67 8.01 9.06
C PRO A 295 30.58 8.65 10.46
N PRO A 296 30.05 7.92 11.47
CA PRO A 296 29.93 8.45 12.82
C PRO A 296 31.33 8.76 13.35
N ALA A 297 31.54 10.02 13.74
CA ALA A 297 32.77 10.45 14.38
C ALA A 297 32.98 9.61 15.65
N ALA A 298 34.09 8.88 15.69
CA ALA A 298 34.53 8.16 16.87
C ALA A 298 34.69 9.15 18.03
N GLU A 299 33.92 8.93 19.10
CA GLU A 299 34.00 9.68 20.35
C GLU A 299 35.38 9.51 20.98
N ALA A 300 36.21 10.55 20.90
CA ALA A 300 37.38 10.69 21.75
C ALA A 300 36.94 11.17 23.13
N LYS A 301 37.15 10.33 24.16
CA LYS A 301 36.95 10.65 25.57
C LYS A 301 38.03 11.59 26.10
N GLY A 302 37.58 12.66 26.77
CA GLY A 302 38.18 13.26 27.97
C GLY A 302 39.32 14.26 27.77
N VAL A 303 39.16 15.50 28.27
CA VAL A 303 39.63 15.97 29.59
C VAL A 303 38.93 17.31 29.90
N ALA A 304 38.82 17.59 31.19
CA ALA A 304 37.90 18.46 31.90
C ALA A 304 38.28 19.96 32.01
N GLU A 305 37.30 20.69 32.57
CA GLU A 305 37.37 21.88 33.45
C GLU A 305 37.38 23.31 32.84
N THR A 306 36.19 23.92 32.99
CA THR A 306 35.77 25.34 33.14
C THR A 306 36.64 26.15 34.14
N PRO A 307 36.44 27.48 34.37
CA PRO A 307 35.48 28.45 33.80
C PRO A 307 36.03 29.87 33.51
N ALA A 308 35.28 30.69 32.76
CA ALA A 308 35.16 32.12 33.06
C ALA A 308 33.87 32.72 32.47
N GLU A 309 33.16 33.35 33.39
CA GLU A 309 31.84 33.96 33.37
C GLU A 309 31.91 35.41 32.86
N GLY A 310 30.86 35.91 32.18
CA GLY A 310 30.83 37.27 31.63
C GLY A 310 29.56 37.65 30.82
N THR A 311 28.39 37.45 31.42
CA THR A 311 27.04 38.06 31.26
C THR A 311 27.02 39.54 30.74
N PRO A 312 25.95 40.09 30.08
CA PRO A 312 24.91 39.53 29.20
C PRO A 312 24.46 40.55 28.08
N PRO A 313 23.21 40.61 27.54
CA PRO A 313 22.96 40.87 26.12
C PRO A 313 22.45 42.30 25.81
N ALA A 314 22.66 42.78 24.58
CA ALA A 314 21.99 43.96 24.06
C ALA A 314 20.97 43.56 22.99
N ALA A 315 19.72 43.93 23.22
CA ALA A 315 18.58 43.73 22.34
C ALA A 315 18.39 44.89 21.36
N GLU A 316 17.61 44.57 20.32
CA GLU A 316 16.79 45.45 19.46
C GLU A 316 17.47 46.26 18.33
N PRO A 317 16.72 46.71 17.28
CA PRO A 317 15.25 46.77 17.14
C PRO A 317 14.66 46.33 15.78
N ALA A 318 13.33 46.13 15.78
CA ALA A 318 12.47 46.25 14.60
C ALA A 318 11.92 47.69 14.50
N PRO A 319 11.71 48.25 13.29
CA PRO A 319 10.87 49.42 13.07
C PRO A 319 9.60 49.03 12.28
N ALA A 320 8.50 49.79 12.21
CA ALA A 320 7.82 50.79 13.04
C ALA A 320 6.67 51.28 12.13
N THR A 321 5.46 51.37 12.63
CA THR A 321 4.29 51.98 11.96
C THR A 321 3.92 53.25 12.73
N GLU A 322 3.67 54.36 12.03
CA GLU A 322 3.13 55.62 12.56
C GLU A 322 2.55 56.46 11.39
N PRO A 323 1.82 57.58 11.60
CA PRO A 323 1.07 58.05 12.79
C PRO A 323 -0.29 58.76 12.47
N ALA A 324 -1.07 59.09 13.52
CA ALA A 324 -1.85 60.36 13.62
C ALA A 324 -2.34 60.61 15.08
N PRO A 325 -2.57 61.87 15.51
CA PRO A 325 -2.24 62.36 16.87
C PRO A 325 -3.42 62.78 17.78
N ALA A 326 -3.06 63.16 19.02
CA ALA A 326 -3.86 63.36 20.25
C ALA A 326 -4.55 64.73 20.44
N THR A 327 -5.55 64.80 21.36
CA THR A 327 -5.74 65.92 22.33
C THR A 327 -6.65 65.51 23.52
N GLU A 328 -6.23 65.82 24.75
CA GLU A 328 -6.92 65.75 26.08
C GLU A 328 -7.52 67.14 26.46
N PRO A 329 -8.14 67.46 27.64
CA PRO A 329 -8.37 66.68 28.90
C PRO A 329 -9.78 66.81 29.58
N ALA A 330 -9.96 66.09 30.70
CA ALA A 330 -11.11 66.02 31.63
C ALA A 330 -11.32 67.29 32.52
N PRO A 331 -12.31 67.38 33.47
CA PRO A 331 -12.17 66.71 34.79
C PRO A 331 -13.46 66.40 35.64
N ALA A 332 -13.18 65.79 36.82
CA ALA A 332 -13.90 65.76 38.11
C ALA A 332 -14.93 64.62 38.33
N THR A 333 -14.83 63.62 39.24
CA THR A 333 -14.15 63.32 40.55
C THR A 333 -15.22 63.16 41.64
N GLU A 334 -15.33 61.97 42.25
CA GLU A 334 -15.28 61.77 43.71
C GLU A 334 -15.18 60.27 44.06
N ALA A 335 -14.37 59.97 45.09
CA ALA A 335 -13.93 58.64 45.53
C ALA A 335 -14.49 58.35 46.96
N PRO A 336 -13.85 57.51 47.81
CA PRO A 336 -14.13 56.10 48.06
C PRO A 336 -14.60 55.81 49.51
N ALA A 337 -15.03 54.58 49.83
CA ALA A 337 -14.76 53.89 51.11
C ALA A 337 -15.49 52.53 51.26
N ALA A 338 -14.74 51.48 51.61
CA ALA A 338 -15.20 50.43 52.53
C ALA A 338 -14.87 50.90 53.97
N PRO A 339 -15.58 50.45 55.03
CA PRO A 339 -15.04 49.30 55.79
C PRO A 339 -16.06 48.44 56.62
N THR A 340 -15.61 47.22 56.96
CA THR A 340 -15.86 46.35 58.16
C THR A 340 -17.25 45.97 58.70
N GLU A 341 -17.43 44.64 58.82
CA GLU A 341 -17.93 43.79 59.95
C GLU A 341 -18.78 44.39 61.10
N PRO A 342 -19.77 43.62 61.60
CA PRO A 342 -19.49 42.88 62.84
C PRO A 342 -20.13 41.47 62.97
N ALA A 343 -19.35 40.56 63.55
CA ALA A 343 -19.63 39.64 64.66
C ALA A 343 -20.99 38.91 64.78
N ALA A 344 -20.86 37.59 64.91
CA ALA A 344 -21.83 36.62 65.42
C ALA A 344 -22.35 36.90 66.84
N PRO A 345 -23.43 36.22 67.26
CA PRO A 345 -23.58 35.73 68.62
C PRO A 345 -23.42 34.20 68.67
N ALA A 346 -22.68 33.75 69.68
CA ALA A 346 -22.55 32.37 70.09
C ALA A 346 -23.72 31.92 70.98
N GLU A 347 -24.01 30.62 70.91
CA GLU A 347 -24.49 29.70 71.95
C GLU A 347 -25.71 30.05 72.84
N GLY A 348 -26.65 29.09 72.92
CA GLY A 348 -27.57 28.98 74.06
C GLY A 348 -28.84 28.18 73.78
N THR A 349 -28.85 26.93 74.25
CA THR A 349 -29.96 25.95 74.39
C THR A 349 -30.50 25.21 73.16
#